data_AF-A0A7X9CLX2-F1
#
_entry.id   AF-A0A7X9CLX2-F1
#
_cell.length_a   1.000
_cell.length_b   1.000
_cell.length_c   1.000
_cell.angle_alpha   90.00
_cell.angle_beta   90.00
_cell.angle_gamma   90.00
#
_symmetry.space_group_name_H-M   'P 1'
#
loop_
_entity.id
_entity.type
_entity.pdbx_description
1 polymer ?
#
loop_
_entity_poly.entity_id
_entity_poly.type
_entity_poly.pdbx_seq_one_letter_code
_entity_poly.pdbx_strand_id
1 'polypeptide(L)' 'MTNKILKLVEKVMEVNENTKHDVFFNIVPHVKRCDIRIYKGGWEKEVRNKIEDIHFYYNEYYKKEDYDKMINRLEELLND' A
#
# COMPACT_ATOMS: atom_id res chain seq x y z
N MET A 1 7.85 2.02 -14.61
CA MET A 1 6.73 2.13 -13.65
C MET A 1 6.24 0.76 -13.19
N THR A 2 6.12 -0.21 -14.10
CA THR A 2 5.82 -1.62 -13.76
C THR A 2 6.70 -2.18 -12.64
N ASN A 3 8.02 -1.99 -12.67
CA ASN A 3 8.92 -2.45 -11.60
C ASN A 3 8.61 -1.83 -10.23
N LYS A 4 8.12 -0.59 -10.19
CA LYS A 4 7.71 0.07 -8.94
C LYS A 4 6.42 -0.54 -8.39
N ILE A 5 5.48 -0.84 -9.28
CA ILE A 5 4.23 -1.51 -8.91
C ILE A 5 4.53 -2.92 -8.39
N LEU A 6 5.38 -3.69 -9.07
CA LEU A 6 5.79 -5.03 -8.63
C LEU A 6 6.47 -4.98 -7.26
N LYS A 7 7.44 -4.08 -7.06
CA LYS A 7 8.09 -3.88 -5.77
C LYS A 7 7.08 -3.54 -4.66
N LEU A 8 6.07 -2.73 -4.97
CA LEU A 8 5.03 -2.38 -4.01
C LEU A 8 4.16 -3.60 -3.66
N VAL A 9 3.78 -4.42 -4.64
CA VAL A 9 3.03 -5.66 -4.40
C VAL A 9 3.84 -6.63 -3.55
N GLU A 10 5.13 -6.83 -3.86
CA GLU A 10 6.04 -7.66 -3.06
C GLU A 10 6.06 -7.20 -1.59
N LYS A 11 6.21 -5.90 -1.35
CA LYS A 11 6.21 -5.33 0.01
C LYS A 11 4.87 -5.48 0.74
N VAL A 12 3.76 -5.34 0.04
CA VAL A 12 2.42 -5.59 0.62
C VAL A 12 2.27 -7.05 1.04
N MET A 13 2.71 -7.99 0.19
CA MET A 13 2.71 -9.41 0.52
C MET A 13 3.60 -9.69 1.73
N GLU A 14 4.81 -9.12 1.79
CA GLU A 14 5.70 -9.26 2.95
C GLU A 14 5.04 -8.79 4.25
N VAL A 15 4.35 -7.64 4.27
CA VAL A 15 3.65 -7.15 5.48
C VAL A 15 2.56 -8.14 5.91
N ASN A 16 1.75 -8.60 4.98
CA ASN A 16 0.63 -9.50 5.28
C ASN A 16 1.10 -10.89 5.74
N GLU A 17 2.23 -11.38 5.24
CA GLU A 17 2.76 -12.69 5.59
C GLU A 17 3.52 -12.69 6.93
N ASN A 18 4.15 -11.56 7.29
CA ASN A 18 5.08 -11.51 8.42
C ASN A 18 4.56 -10.70 9.62
N THR A 19 3.40 -10.07 9.52
CA THR A 19 2.84 -9.24 10.60
C THR A 19 1.37 -9.58 10.84
N LYS A 20 0.80 -9.02 11.92
CA LYS A 20 -0.65 -9.11 12.19
C LYS A 20 -1.46 -8.05 11.45
N HIS A 21 -0.83 -7.20 10.65
CA HIS A 21 -1.51 -6.13 9.93
C HIS A 21 -2.06 -6.65 8.61
N ASP A 22 -3.18 -6.08 8.17
CA ASP A 22 -3.69 -6.34 6.83
C ASP A 22 -3.51 -5.12 5.95
N VAL A 23 -2.92 -5.33 4.78
CA VAL A 23 -2.69 -4.33 3.75
C VAL A 23 -3.30 -4.81 2.44
N PHE A 24 -4.19 -4.00 1.90
CA PHE A 24 -4.82 -4.25 0.62
C PHE A 24 -4.13 -3.41 -0.45
N PHE A 25 -3.81 -4.02 -1.58
CA PHE A 25 -3.31 -3.34 -2.76
C PHE A 25 -4.41 -3.28 -3.83
N ASN A 26 -4.65 -2.09 -4.39
CA ASN A 26 -5.50 -1.92 -5.56
C ASN A 26 -4.75 -1.22 -6.69
N ILE A 27 -5.09 -1.61 -7.92
CA ILE A 27 -4.68 -0.91 -9.13
C ILE A 27 -5.93 -0.50 -9.91
N VAL A 28 -5.96 0.75 -10.36
CA VAL A 28 -7.05 1.31 -11.18
C VAL A 28 -6.46 1.76 -12.53
N PRO A 29 -6.36 0.85 -13.52
CA PRO A 29 -5.74 1.13 -14.82
C PRO A 29 -6.35 2.30 -15.58
N HIS A 30 -7.67 2.48 -15.49
CA HIS A 30 -8.38 3.54 -16.20
C HIS A 30 -7.84 4.95 -15.87
N VAL A 31 -7.56 5.22 -14.59
CA VAL A 31 -6.99 6.51 -14.13
C VAL A 31 -5.49 6.44 -13.85
N LYS A 32 -4.84 5.32 -14.22
CA LYS A 32 -3.43 5.06 -14.00
C LYS A 32 -2.99 5.31 -12.54
N ARG A 33 -3.72 4.74 -11.57
CA ARG A 33 -3.47 4.91 -10.12
C ARG A 33 -3.28 3.58 -9.39
N CYS A 34 -2.38 3.53 -8.42
CA CYS A 34 -2.33 2.45 -7.43
C CYS A 34 -2.66 3.02 -6.04
N ASP A 35 -3.32 2.23 -5.20
CA ASP A 35 -3.58 2.57 -3.80
C ASP A 35 -3.31 1.39 -2.87
N ILE A 36 -2.85 1.69 -1.65
CA ILE A 36 -2.80 0.75 -0.54
C ILE A 36 -3.75 1.20 0.57
N ARG A 37 -4.38 0.24 1.23
CA ARG A 37 -5.20 0.48 2.43
C ARG A 37 -4.65 -0.34 3.56
N ILE A 38 -4.35 0.32 4.68
CA ILE A 38 -3.67 -0.28 5.81
C ILE A 38 -4.64 -0.41 6.99
N TYR A 39 -4.69 -1.61 7.57
CA TYR A 39 -5.46 -1.96 8.75
C TYR A 39 -4.50 -2.49 9.82
N LYS A 40 -4.11 -1.60 10.75
CA LYS A 40 -3.16 -1.94 11.81
C LYS A 40 -3.82 -2.92 12.79
N GLY A 41 -3.31 -4.14 12.83
CA GLY A 41 -3.77 -5.18 13.74
C GLY A 41 -4.74 -6.17 13.11
N GLY A 42 -4.95 -6.06 11.79
CA GLY A 42 -5.79 -6.95 11.01
C GLY A 42 -7.09 -6.27 10.62
N TRP A 43 -7.70 -6.72 9.54
CA TRP A 43 -8.99 -6.25 9.06
C TRP A 43 -10.11 -7.03 9.74
N GLU A 44 -11.01 -6.32 10.40
CA GLU A 44 -12.20 -6.93 11.02
C GLU A 44 -13.46 -6.51 10.26
N LYS A 45 -14.32 -7.49 9.93
CA LYS A 45 -15.53 -7.30 9.10
C LYS A 45 -16.46 -6.18 9.59
N GLU A 46 -16.49 -5.94 10.90
CA GLU A 46 -17.39 -4.97 11.55
C GLU A 46 -16.70 -3.67 11.96
N VAL A 47 -15.36 -3.67 12.01
CA VAL A 47 -14.58 -2.50 12.45
C VAL A 47 -13.95 -1.86 11.23
N ARG A 48 -14.34 -0.62 10.95
CA ARG A 48 -13.62 0.23 9.99
C ARG A 48 -12.33 0.75 10.63
N ASN A 49 -11.43 -0.14 11.07
CA ASN A 49 -10.11 0.20 11.58
C ASN A 49 -9.12 0.53 10.44
N LYS A 50 -9.64 1.06 9.32
CA LYS A 50 -8.84 1.60 8.24
C LYS A 50 -8.13 2.83 8.78
N ILE A 51 -6.81 2.74 8.91
CA ILE A 51 -6.04 3.86 9.45
C ILE A 51 -5.58 4.76 8.32
N GLU A 52 -5.19 4.16 7.19
CA GLU A 52 -4.54 4.91 6.11
C GLU A 52 -4.97 4.44 4.72
N ASP A 53 -5.09 5.40 3.80
CA ASP A 53 -5.23 5.21 2.36
C ASP A 53 -4.16 6.05 1.67
N ILE A 54 -3.26 5.40 0.95
CA ILE A 54 -2.17 6.09 0.27
C ILE A 54 -2.19 5.65 -1.19
N HIS A 55 -2.06 6.62 -2.09
CA HIS A 55 -2.08 6.35 -3.51
C HIS A 55 -0.99 7.11 -4.24
N PHE A 56 -0.60 6.60 -5.40
CA PHE A 56 0.21 7.33 -6.37
C PHE A 56 -0.32 7.12 -7.78
N TYR A 57 -0.12 8.11 -8.64
CA TYR A 57 -0.42 8.00 -10.07
C TYR A 57 0.81 7.54 -10.84
N TYR A 58 0.64 6.64 -11.81
CA TYR A 58 1.70 6.14 -12.70
C TYR A 58 1.63 6.75 -14.10
N ASN A 59 1.29 8.03 -14.17
CA ASN A 59 1.17 8.84 -15.38
C ASN A 59 1.94 10.16 -15.21
N GLU A 60 1.60 11.18 -15.99
CA GLU A 60 2.18 12.53 -15.91
C GLU A 60 2.02 13.22 -14.54
N TYR A 61 1.07 12.77 -13.71
CA TYR A 61 0.86 13.25 -12.34
C TYR A 61 1.65 12.48 -11.28
N TYR A 62 2.56 11.59 -11.69
CA TYR A 62 3.42 10.84 -10.78
C TYR A 62 4.27 11.79 -9.90
N LYS A 63 4.17 11.62 -8.58
CA LYS A 63 5.06 12.24 -7.61
C LYS A 63 5.88 11.17 -6.91
N LYS A 64 7.19 11.38 -6.86
CA LYS A 64 8.11 10.45 -6.19
C LYS A 64 7.78 10.30 -4.70
N GLU A 65 7.41 11.40 -4.06
CA GLU A 65 7.05 11.45 -2.64
C GLU A 65 5.86 10.55 -2.29
N ASP A 66 4.85 10.45 -3.17
CA ASP A 66 3.68 9.60 -2.92
C ASP A 66 4.08 8.11 -2.91
N TYR A 67 4.91 7.71 -3.87
CA TYR A 67 5.45 6.34 -3.93
C TYR A 67 6.37 6.02 -2.74
N ASP A 68 7.28 6.94 -2.42
CA ASP A 68 8.22 6.78 -1.30
C ASP A 68 7.46 6.70 0.03
N LYS A 69 6.40 7.50 0.21
CA LYS A 69 5.52 7.44 1.38
C LYS A 69 4.89 6.06 1.55
N MET A 70 4.44 5.43 0.46
CA MET A 70 3.88 4.07 0.51
C MET A 70 4.92 3.04 0.92
N ILE A 71 6.12 3.08 0.31
CA ILE A 71 7.20 2.14 0.65
C ILE A 71 7.64 2.31 2.10
N ASN A 72 7.91 3.54 2.54
CA ASN A 72 8.33 3.80 3.92
C ASN A 72 7.27 3.31 4.90
N ARG A 73 5.98 3.52 4.60
CA ARG A 73 4.93 3.07 5.50
C ARG A 73 4.85 1.55 5.62
N LEU A 74 5.05 0.82 4.52
CA LEU A 74 5.11 -0.65 4.55
C LEU A 74 6.34 -1.14 5.31
N GLU A 75 7.49 -0.47 5.16
CA GLU A 75 8.71 -0.77 5.91
C GLU A 75 8.54 -0.50 7.41
N GLU A 76 7.84 0.56 7.81
CA GLU A 76 7.49 0.81 9.21
C GLU A 76 6.63 -0.32 9.78
N LEU A 77 5.62 -0.80 9.05
CA LEU A 77 4.76 -1.91 9.50
C LEU A 77 5.52 -3.23 9.66
N LEU A 78 6.54 -3.50 8.84
CA LEU A 78 7.39 -4.68 8.96
C LEU A 78 8.26 -4.67 10.23
N ASN A 79 8.47 -3.50 10.83
CA ASN A 79 9.32 -3.30 12.00
C ASN A 79 8.52 -2.96 13.28
N ASP A 80 7.19 -3.01 13.25
CA ASP A 80 6.27 -2.70 14.37
C ASP A 80 5.97 -3.94 15.24
#